data_AF-A0A8H8S0E1-F1
#
_entry.id   AF-A0A8H8S0E1-F1
#
_cell.length_a   1.000
_cell.length_b   1.000
_cell.length_c   1.000
_cell.angle_alpha   90.00
_cell.angle_beta   90.00
_cell.angle_gamma   90.00
#
_symmetry.space_group_name_H-M   'P 1'
#
loop_
_entity.id
_entity.type
_entity.pdbx_description
1 polymer ?
#
loop_
_entity_poly.entity_id
_entity_poly.type
_entity_poly.pdbx_seq_one_letter_code
_entity_poly.pdbx_strand_id
1 'polypeptide(L)'
;MSSSRRPPVSSRPNMTSLMYSLPLRRLKEILSHVVPEATLGPVEELPSTQLPRLYSLSMSDDRKLLLSFAPSLAVRLLRQEASILSSEATLVYFIAGSDCRPAEMAGSADSGIETPNTVSLSEVVPRLLKHSSNNREMAYPYSIFEETTGAPLSTLSVYLSLPERRLVDRQVGSMARALASLTSPNGTFGTVTQVMANPFSIALPSAPPVAGSQTWSEAFNTLLEGVLRDGEDMRVLLPYETVREHCQRLSWHLDAITLPRLVVLDAGNETNVMLDRGLDGNASSSSTGGHVKVTGLRSWSQGVFGDPLIGEVFDNPNEGFLEGWQAGGGNEDVIEDEPNAGVRLLLYRCYRAVVSIVTEHYRPQADSSRRELDGRRKLTSALSELEKIDVAVSDALKRSRSLSVEASDEESSKRQKVAE
;
A
#
# COMPACT_ATOMS: atom_id res chain seq x y z
N MET A 1 44.12 -46.23 -26.40
CA MET A 1 43.80 -45.56 -25.12
C MET A 1 42.47 -44.85 -25.29
N SER A 2 41.38 -45.49 -24.87
CA SER A 2 40.00 -45.04 -25.08
C SER A 2 39.59 -44.15 -23.90
N SER A 3 39.37 -42.86 -24.14
CA SER A 3 38.96 -41.91 -23.10
C SER A 3 37.44 -41.86 -23.01
N SER A 4 36.92 -42.44 -21.93
CA SER A 4 35.50 -42.49 -21.59
C SER A 4 34.98 -41.12 -21.17
N ARG A 5 34.05 -40.54 -21.95
CA ARG A 5 33.29 -39.34 -21.56
C ARG A 5 32.33 -39.69 -20.41
N ARG A 6 32.45 -38.97 -19.29
CA ARG A 6 31.44 -39.00 -18.21
C ARG A 6 30.16 -38.29 -18.68
N PRO A 7 28.96 -38.81 -18.36
CA PRO A 7 27.71 -38.13 -18.67
C PRO A 7 27.51 -36.91 -17.74
N PRO A 8 26.71 -35.92 -18.17
CA PRO A 8 26.41 -34.74 -17.37
C PRO A 8 25.60 -35.14 -16.13
N VAL A 9 25.99 -34.58 -14.98
CA VAL A 9 25.26 -34.70 -13.71
C VAL A 9 23.89 -34.06 -13.88
N SER A 10 22.83 -34.86 -13.74
CA SER A 10 21.46 -34.33 -13.72
C SER A 10 21.32 -33.36 -12.55
N SER A 11 20.84 -32.15 -12.83
CA SER A 11 20.40 -31.21 -11.80
C SER A 11 19.38 -31.92 -10.90
N ARG A 12 19.68 -32.00 -9.61
CA ARG A 12 18.73 -32.50 -8.62
C ARG A 12 17.51 -31.57 -8.64
N PRO A 13 16.27 -32.07 -8.66
CA PRO A 13 15.12 -31.23 -8.38
C PRO A 13 15.29 -30.68 -6.96
N ASN A 14 15.14 -29.36 -6.81
CA ASN A 14 15.15 -28.69 -5.51
C ASN A 14 14.18 -29.45 -4.59
N MET A 15 14.72 -30.14 -3.58
CA MET A 15 13.90 -30.75 -2.55
C MET A 15 13.27 -29.62 -1.76
N THR A 16 12.05 -29.23 -2.13
CA THR A 16 11.18 -28.47 -1.24
C THR A 16 11.02 -29.34 0.00
N SER A 17 11.57 -28.88 1.13
CA SER A 17 11.46 -29.57 2.41
C SER A 17 9.99 -29.92 2.65
N LEU A 18 9.69 -31.20 2.96
CA LEU A 18 8.33 -31.72 3.17
C LEU A 18 7.52 -30.88 4.18
N MET A 19 8.21 -30.16 5.08
CA MET A 19 7.66 -29.21 6.05
C MET A 19 6.93 -27.99 5.44
N TYR A 20 7.10 -27.71 4.14
CA TYR A 20 6.50 -26.56 3.44
C TYR A 20 5.66 -26.96 2.21
N SER A 21 5.32 -28.24 2.13
CA SER A 21 4.36 -28.73 1.15
C SER A 21 2.93 -28.35 1.57
N LEU A 22 2.09 -28.02 0.60
CA LEU A 22 0.68 -27.71 0.86
C LEU A 22 -0.04 -28.99 1.34
N PRO A 23 -0.58 -29.05 2.57
CA PRO A 23 -1.19 -30.27 3.08
C PRO A 23 -2.59 -30.47 2.47
N LEU A 24 -2.63 -31.06 1.27
CA LEU A 24 -3.84 -31.20 0.45
C LEU A 24 -5.00 -31.90 1.17
N ARG A 25 -4.73 -32.89 2.03
CA ARG A 25 -5.79 -33.59 2.78
C ARG A 25 -6.52 -32.64 3.73
N ARG A 26 -5.77 -31.82 4.47
CA ARG A 26 -6.34 -30.78 5.36
C ARG A 26 -7.05 -29.70 4.57
N LEU A 27 -6.48 -29.29 3.44
CA LEU A 27 -7.12 -28.30 2.56
C LEU A 27 -8.49 -28.79 2.06
N LYS A 28 -8.63 -30.07 1.69
CA LYS A 28 -9.92 -30.67 1.31
C LYS A 28 -10.94 -30.61 2.45
N GLU A 29 -10.53 -30.95 3.67
CA GLU A 29 -11.38 -30.85 4.87
C GLU A 29 -11.85 -29.40 5.08
N ILE A 30 -10.93 -28.43 5.02
CA ILE A 30 -11.24 -27.00 5.17
C ILE A 30 -12.23 -26.55 4.09
N LEU A 31 -11.99 -26.87 2.83
CA LEU A 31 -12.83 -26.45 1.71
C LEU A 31 -14.23 -27.08 1.77
N SER A 32 -14.38 -28.29 2.30
CA SER A 32 -15.70 -28.88 2.51
C SER A 32 -16.59 -28.09 3.47
N HIS A 33 -15.99 -27.29 4.37
CA HIS A 33 -16.73 -26.38 5.24
C HIS A 33 -16.97 -25.00 4.62
N VAL A 34 -16.03 -24.54 3.78
CA VAL A 34 -16.13 -23.21 3.12
C VAL A 34 -17.09 -23.25 1.94
N VAL A 35 -17.05 -24.33 1.15
CA VAL A 35 -17.90 -24.56 -0.01
C VAL A 35 -18.45 -25.99 0.05
N PRO A 36 -19.54 -26.22 0.82
CA PRO A 36 -20.08 -27.58 1.03
C PRO A 36 -20.55 -28.27 -0.25
N GLU A 37 -20.97 -27.50 -1.25
CA GLU A 37 -21.57 -27.98 -2.50
C GLU A 37 -20.53 -28.45 -3.53
N ALA A 38 -19.23 -28.22 -3.30
CA ALA A 38 -18.19 -28.50 -4.29
C ALA A 38 -16.98 -29.22 -3.69
N THR A 39 -16.34 -30.05 -4.51
CA THR A 39 -15.12 -30.78 -4.13
C THR A 39 -13.90 -30.18 -4.78
N LEU A 40 -12.75 -30.31 -4.11
CA LEU A 40 -11.47 -29.81 -4.63
C LEU A 40 -10.95 -30.73 -5.76
N GLY A 41 -10.80 -30.14 -6.94
CA GLY A 41 -10.13 -30.71 -8.11
C GLY A 41 -8.62 -30.47 -8.10
N PRO A 42 -7.99 -30.19 -9.26
CA PRO A 42 -6.55 -29.94 -9.34
C PRO A 42 -6.16 -28.64 -8.63
N VAL A 43 -4.97 -28.67 -8.02
CA VAL A 43 -4.35 -27.54 -7.36
C VAL A 43 -3.07 -27.19 -8.10
N GLU A 44 -2.96 -25.94 -8.54
CA GLU A 44 -1.82 -25.45 -9.29
C GLU A 44 -1.16 -24.29 -8.56
N GLU A 45 0.16 -24.33 -8.39
CA GLU A 45 0.92 -23.20 -7.84
C GLU A 45 1.09 -22.13 -8.92
N LEU A 46 0.66 -20.91 -8.63
CA LEU A 46 0.74 -19.79 -9.56
C LEU A 46 2.11 -19.11 -9.43
N PRO A 47 2.90 -18.97 -10.51
CA PRO A 47 4.14 -18.20 -10.46
C PRO A 47 3.81 -16.74 -10.20
N SER A 48 4.30 -16.21 -9.06
CA SER A 48 3.97 -14.85 -8.61
C SER A 48 5.22 -14.15 -8.07
N THR A 49 5.27 -12.83 -8.29
CA THR A 49 6.26 -11.91 -7.71
C THR A 49 5.89 -11.47 -6.29
N GLN A 50 4.73 -11.88 -5.79
CA GLN A 50 4.28 -11.55 -4.44
C GLN A 50 5.02 -12.36 -3.38
N LEU A 51 4.98 -11.87 -2.14
CA LEU A 51 5.60 -12.54 -1.01
C LEU A 51 4.86 -13.83 -0.61
N PRO A 52 3.51 -13.87 -0.53
CA PRO A 52 2.78 -15.10 -0.30
C PRO A 52 2.86 -16.04 -1.50
N ARG A 53 2.79 -17.34 -1.23
CA ARG A 53 2.67 -18.37 -2.28
C ARG A 53 1.21 -18.48 -2.68
N LEU A 54 0.93 -18.34 -3.97
CA LEU A 54 -0.41 -18.38 -4.52
C LEU A 54 -0.70 -19.74 -5.14
N TYR A 55 -1.90 -20.28 -4.91
CA TYR A 55 -2.39 -21.48 -5.57
C TYR A 55 -3.77 -21.24 -6.15
N SER A 56 -3.99 -21.69 -7.39
CA SER A 56 -5.31 -21.79 -7.99
C SER A 56 -5.94 -23.11 -7.59
N LEU A 57 -7.15 -23.04 -7.02
CA LEU A 57 -7.93 -24.18 -6.60
C LEU A 57 -9.11 -24.33 -7.57
N SER A 58 -9.07 -25.34 -8.43
CA SER A 58 -10.19 -25.66 -9.31
C SER A 58 -11.22 -26.50 -8.55
N MET A 59 -12.43 -25.97 -8.38
CA MET A 59 -13.53 -26.67 -7.73
C MET A 59 -14.35 -27.47 -8.76
N SER A 60 -15.10 -28.48 -8.30
CA SER A 60 -15.91 -29.35 -9.17
C SER A 60 -17.12 -28.66 -9.84
N ASP A 61 -17.47 -27.46 -9.39
CA ASP A 61 -18.55 -26.62 -9.92
C ASP A 61 -18.04 -25.55 -10.89
N ASP A 62 -16.85 -25.76 -11.44
CA ASP A 62 -16.12 -24.86 -12.34
C ASP A 62 -15.69 -23.51 -11.71
N ARG A 63 -15.90 -23.31 -10.40
CA ARG A 63 -15.35 -22.13 -9.71
C ARG A 63 -13.86 -22.29 -9.46
N LYS A 64 -13.14 -21.18 -9.63
CA LYS A 64 -11.73 -21.07 -9.27
C LYS A 64 -11.59 -20.20 -8.03
N LEU A 65 -10.87 -20.71 -7.05
CA LEU A 65 -10.55 -20.00 -5.82
C LEU A 65 -9.05 -19.73 -5.76
N LEU A 66 -8.66 -18.63 -5.14
CA LEU A 66 -7.28 -18.27 -4.90
C LEU A 66 -6.91 -18.56 -3.45
N LEU A 67 -5.95 -19.44 -3.24
CA LEU A 67 -5.33 -19.68 -1.94
C LEU A 67 -4.04 -18.88 -1.83
N SER A 68 -4.02 -17.92 -0.91
CA SER A 68 -2.82 -17.21 -0.48
C SER A 68 -2.24 -17.91 0.75
N PHE A 69 -1.02 -18.41 0.64
CA PHE A 69 -0.35 -19.22 1.66
C PHE A 69 0.95 -18.57 2.11
N ALA A 70 1.38 -18.86 3.34
CA ALA A 70 2.57 -18.25 3.92
C ALA A 70 3.80 -18.31 2.98
N PRO A 71 4.62 -17.24 2.95
CA PRO A 71 5.86 -17.21 2.18
C PRO A 71 6.78 -18.40 2.51
N SER A 72 7.62 -18.79 1.55
CA SER A 72 8.64 -19.80 1.81
C SER A 72 9.70 -19.28 2.79
N LEU A 73 10.32 -20.14 3.60
CA LEU A 73 11.40 -19.74 4.51
C LEU A 73 12.61 -19.10 3.83
N ALA A 74 12.81 -19.36 2.54
CA ALA A 74 13.89 -18.76 1.79
C ALA A 74 13.67 -17.25 1.54
N VAL A 75 12.42 -16.80 1.59
CA VAL A 75 12.06 -15.40 1.42
C VAL A 75 12.23 -14.69 2.76
N ARG A 76 13.20 -13.77 2.81
CA ARG A 76 13.35 -12.87 3.95
C ARG A 76 12.29 -11.78 3.86
N LEU A 77 11.55 -11.60 4.95
CA LEU A 77 10.51 -10.57 5.08
C LEU A 77 11.05 -9.41 5.90
N LEU A 78 10.65 -8.19 5.52
CA LEU A 78 10.82 -7.00 6.36
C LEU A 78 9.93 -7.11 7.59
N ARG A 79 10.24 -6.37 8.66
CA ARG A 79 9.44 -6.36 9.90
C ARG A 79 7.97 -6.03 9.66
N GLN A 80 7.70 -5.06 8.78
CA GLN A 80 6.32 -4.68 8.41
C GLN A 80 5.59 -5.75 7.59
N GLU A 81 6.30 -6.67 6.95
CA GLU A 81 5.74 -7.75 6.13
C GLU A 81 5.46 -9.02 6.94
N ALA A 82 5.88 -9.08 8.21
CA ALA A 82 5.73 -10.27 9.05
C ALA A 82 4.26 -10.69 9.23
N SER A 83 3.33 -9.72 9.18
CA SER A 83 1.89 -9.95 9.30
C SER A 83 1.13 -9.80 7.97
N ILE A 84 1.78 -10.00 6.82
CA ILE A 84 1.22 -9.71 5.49
C ILE A 84 -0.16 -10.33 5.23
N LEU A 85 -0.34 -11.63 5.52
CA LEU A 85 -1.61 -12.35 5.30
C LEU A 85 -2.72 -11.89 6.25
N SER A 86 -2.37 -11.60 7.50
CA SER A 86 -3.34 -11.11 8.49
C SER A 86 -3.76 -9.69 8.15
N SER A 87 -2.83 -8.85 7.70
CA SER A 87 -3.09 -7.47 7.28
C SER A 87 -4.08 -7.45 6.11
N GLU A 88 -3.78 -8.23 5.07
CA GLU A 88 -4.64 -8.37 3.89
C GLU A 88 -6.05 -8.84 4.24
N ALA A 89 -6.19 -9.92 5.00
CA ALA A 89 -7.51 -10.45 5.37
C ALA A 89 -8.31 -9.47 6.23
N THR A 90 -7.65 -8.80 7.19
CA THR A 90 -8.31 -7.83 8.07
C THR A 90 -8.75 -6.60 7.28
N LEU A 91 -7.93 -6.13 6.34
CA LEU A 91 -8.27 -4.98 5.49
C LEU A 91 -9.46 -5.28 4.58
N VAL A 92 -9.40 -6.41 3.86
CA VAL A 92 -10.47 -6.85 2.96
C VAL A 92 -11.80 -6.99 3.73
N TYR A 93 -11.75 -7.60 4.92
CA TYR A 93 -12.93 -7.73 5.78
C TYR A 93 -13.48 -6.36 6.21
N PHE A 94 -12.59 -5.43 6.59
CA PHE A 94 -12.99 -4.08 7.00
C PHE A 94 -13.66 -3.28 5.88
N ILE A 95 -13.11 -3.31 4.67
CA ILE A 95 -13.68 -2.57 3.53
C ILE A 95 -15.04 -3.17 3.17
N ALA A 96 -15.14 -4.50 3.08
CA ALA A 96 -16.41 -5.18 2.81
C ALA A 96 -17.50 -4.87 3.86
N GLY A 97 -17.12 -4.72 5.13
CA GLY A 97 -18.04 -4.32 6.20
C GLY A 97 -18.42 -2.83 6.19
N SER A 98 -17.55 -1.97 5.64
CA SER A 98 -17.80 -0.52 5.56
C SER A 98 -18.80 -0.17 4.47
N ASP A 99 -18.80 -0.92 3.36
CA ASP A 99 -19.77 -0.77 2.27
C ASP A 99 -21.20 -1.21 2.66
N CYS A 100 -21.37 -1.98 3.73
CA CYS A 100 -22.67 -2.47 4.21
C CYS A 100 -23.39 -1.55 5.21
N ARG A 101 -22.89 -0.34 5.50
CA ARG A 101 -23.63 0.61 6.35
C ARG A 101 -24.84 1.15 5.57
N PRO A 102 -26.09 0.90 6.01
CA PRO A 102 -27.26 1.36 5.27
C PRO A 102 -27.26 2.88 5.18
N ALA A 103 -27.56 3.37 3.98
CA ALA A 103 -27.76 4.78 3.64
C ALA A 103 -29.04 5.36 4.29
N GLU A 104 -29.19 5.19 5.61
CA GLU A 104 -30.32 5.68 6.41
C GLU A 104 -29.87 6.85 7.30
N MET A 105 -29.09 7.78 6.78
CA MET A 105 -28.98 9.15 7.35
C MET A 105 -28.28 10.16 6.41
N ALA A 106 -28.32 9.95 5.09
CA ALA A 106 -28.00 10.99 4.11
C ALA A 106 -29.30 11.39 3.42
N GLY A 107 -29.84 12.56 3.79
CA GLY A 107 -31.02 13.12 3.16
C GLY A 107 -30.85 13.22 1.64
N SER A 108 -31.95 12.95 0.92
CA SER A 108 -32.06 13.03 -0.53
C SER A 108 -31.30 14.21 -1.13
N ALA A 109 -30.23 13.90 -1.87
CA ALA A 109 -29.81 14.69 -3.00
C ALA A 109 -30.11 13.86 -4.26
N ASP A 110 -31.28 14.14 -4.83
CA ASP A 110 -31.61 13.79 -6.20
C ASP A 110 -30.68 14.60 -7.13
N SER A 111 -29.65 13.95 -7.67
CA SER A 111 -28.98 14.38 -8.89
C SER A 111 -28.32 13.17 -9.56
N GLY A 112 -29.09 12.51 -10.42
CA GLY A 112 -28.58 11.52 -11.37
C GLY A 112 -27.64 12.18 -12.38
N ILE A 113 -26.35 12.14 -12.10
CA ILE A 113 -25.28 12.10 -13.10
C ILE A 113 -24.33 11.01 -12.62
N GLU A 114 -24.61 9.77 -12.99
CA GLU A 114 -23.60 8.71 -12.90
C GLU A 114 -22.43 9.12 -13.80
N THR A 115 -21.34 9.60 -13.20
CA THR A 115 -20.10 9.72 -13.95
C THR A 115 -19.61 8.28 -14.18
N PRO A 116 -19.51 7.80 -15.43
CA PRO A 116 -19.37 6.38 -15.75
C PRO A 116 -17.99 5.78 -15.39
N ASN A 117 -17.22 6.40 -14.49
CA ASN A 117 -15.83 6.08 -14.21
C ASN A 117 -15.41 6.17 -12.74
N THR A 118 -16.37 6.30 -11.81
CA THR A 118 -16.08 6.20 -10.37
C THR A 118 -16.01 4.72 -9.98
N VAL A 119 -14.93 4.33 -9.31
CA VAL A 119 -14.68 2.93 -8.94
C VAL A 119 -15.30 2.64 -7.59
N SER A 120 -16.30 1.76 -7.53
CA SER A 120 -16.89 1.27 -6.29
C SER A 120 -15.93 0.28 -5.61
N LEU A 121 -15.59 0.51 -4.33
CA LEU A 121 -14.66 -0.35 -3.58
C LEU A 121 -15.12 -1.81 -3.53
N SER A 122 -16.43 -2.05 -3.42
CA SER A 122 -17.04 -3.37 -3.44
C SER A 122 -16.76 -4.19 -4.70
N GLU A 123 -16.45 -3.55 -5.83
CA GLU A 123 -16.12 -4.23 -7.09
C GLU A 123 -14.63 -4.58 -7.21
N VAL A 124 -13.76 -3.83 -6.54
CA VAL A 124 -12.29 -3.98 -6.64
C VAL A 124 -11.68 -4.80 -5.51
N VAL A 125 -12.36 -4.87 -4.36
CA VAL A 125 -11.90 -5.65 -3.22
C VAL A 125 -12.24 -7.13 -3.43
N PRO A 126 -11.27 -8.06 -3.27
CA PRO A 126 -11.52 -9.48 -3.44
C PRO A 126 -12.44 -10.00 -2.34
N ARG A 127 -13.30 -10.97 -2.69
CA ARG A 127 -14.16 -11.63 -1.71
C ARG A 127 -13.37 -12.65 -0.91
N LEU A 128 -13.18 -12.36 0.37
CA LEU A 128 -12.54 -13.27 1.32
C LEU A 128 -13.55 -14.32 1.82
N LEU A 129 -13.25 -15.60 1.57
CA LEU A 129 -14.09 -16.72 2.01
C LEU A 129 -13.68 -17.24 3.39
N LYS A 130 -12.37 -17.38 3.62
CA LYS A 130 -11.83 -17.83 4.90
C LYS A 130 -10.43 -17.29 5.11
N HIS A 131 -10.13 -16.85 6.33
CA HIS A 131 -8.78 -16.57 6.79
C HIS A 131 -8.50 -17.38 8.06
N SER A 132 -7.27 -17.87 8.20
CA SER A 132 -6.78 -18.44 9.44
C SER A 132 -5.36 -17.94 9.72
N SER A 133 -5.21 -17.28 10.87
CA SER A 133 -3.92 -16.83 11.40
C SER A 133 -3.28 -17.86 12.34
N ASN A 134 -3.98 -18.96 12.65
CA ASN A 134 -3.60 -19.90 13.71
C ASN A 134 -3.14 -21.25 13.14
N ASN A 135 -2.10 -21.81 13.77
CA ASN A 135 -1.48 -23.07 13.39
C ASN A 135 -2.29 -24.35 13.72
N ARG A 136 -3.56 -24.21 14.15
CA ARG A 136 -4.40 -25.35 14.55
C ARG A 136 -4.98 -26.10 13.35
N GLU A 137 -5.42 -25.39 12.32
CA GLU A 137 -6.02 -25.99 11.12
C GLU A 137 -4.96 -26.39 10.09
N MET A 138 -4.00 -25.49 9.85
CA MET A 138 -2.83 -25.72 9.01
C MET A 138 -1.58 -25.25 9.77
N ALA A 139 -0.40 -25.77 9.43
CA ALA A 139 0.84 -25.39 10.13
C ALA A 139 1.28 -23.93 9.88
N TYR A 140 0.67 -23.25 8.90
CA TYR A 140 0.98 -21.88 8.52
C TYR A 140 -0.29 -21.08 8.23
N PRO A 141 -0.24 -19.74 8.39
CA PRO A 141 -1.35 -18.87 8.03
C PRO A 141 -1.72 -18.96 6.55
N TYR A 142 -3.00 -18.78 6.27
CA TYR A 142 -3.52 -18.78 4.91
C TYR A 142 -4.82 -17.98 4.79
N SER A 143 -5.12 -17.58 3.56
CA SER A 143 -6.36 -16.90 3.17
C SER A 143 -6.90 -17.51 1.88
N ILE A 144 -8.22 -17.69 1.80
CA ILE A 144 -8.93 -18.19 0.62
C ILE A 144 -9.82 -17.08 0.09
N PHE A 145 -9.63 -16.71 -1.17
CA PHE A 145 -10.38 -15.69 -1.88
C PHE A 145 -11.11 -16.28 -3.09
N GLU A 146 -12.15 -15.58 -3.55
CA GLU A 146 -12.61 -15.72 -4.93
C GLU A 146 -11.53 -15.18 -5.88
N GLU A 147 -11.37 -15.80 -7.05
CA GLU A 147 -10.39 -15.36 -8.04
C GLU A 147 -10.77 -13.97 -8.60
N THR A 148 -9.86 -13.01 -8.48
CA THR A 148 -10.01 -11.69 -9.10
C THR A 148 -9.74 -11.78 -10.59
N THR A 149 -10.62 -11.18 -11.40
CA THR A 149 -10.49 -11.17 -12.86
C THR A 149 -9.40 -10.22 -13.34
N GLY A 150 -8.85 -10.49 -14.52
CA GLY A 150 -7.89 -9.62 -15.19
C GLY A 150 -6.42 -10.02 -15.03
N ALA A 151 -5.54 -9.13 -15.47
CA ALA A 151 -4.09 -9.31 -15.44
C ALA A 151 -3.38 -8.06 -14.88
N PRO A 152 -2.14 -8.20 -14.35
CA PRO A 152 -1.40 -7.07 -13.80
C PRO A 152 -1.14 -5.99 -14.85
N LEU A 153 -1.23 -4.71 -14.44
CA LEU A 153 -0.94 -3.56 -15.28
C LEU A 153 0.48 -3.64 -15.88
N SER A 154 1.46 -4.15 -15.13
CA SER A 154 2.84 -4.33 -15.62
C SER A 154 2.94 -5.26 -16.84
N THR A 155 2.02 -6.23 -16.97
CA THR A 155 1.97 -7.15 -18.11
C THR A 155 1.25 -6.53 -19.30
N LEU A 156 0.23 -5.72 -19.04
CA LEU A 156 -0.62 -5.13 -20.06
C LEU A 156 -0.12 -3.77 -20.55
N SER A 157 0.76 -3.09 -19.80
CA SER A 157 1.23 -1.73 -20.06
C SER A 157 1.82 -1.54 -21.46
N VAL A 158 2.55 -2.54 -21.96
CA VAL A 158 3.15 -2.53 -23.32
C VAL A 158 2.10 -2.43 -24.43
N TYR A 159 0.87 -2.84 -24.14
CA TYR A 159 -0.24 -2.88 -25.09
C TYR A 159 -1.29 -1.79 -24.84
N LEU A 160 -1.09 -0.89 -23.86
CA LEU A 160 -2.00 0.23 -23.61
C LEU A 160 -1.61 1.42 -24.46
N SER A 161 -2.60 2.02 -25.12
CA SER A 161 -2.47 3.36 -25.70
C SER A 161 -2.40 4.42 -24.60
N LEU A 162 -1.86 5.61 -24.92
CA LEU A 162 -1.78 6.72 -23.97
C LEU A 162 -3.15 7.11 -23.37
N PRO A 163 -4.26 7.18 -24.15
CA PRO A 163 -5.58 7.44 -23.59
C PRO A 163 -6.05 6.35 -22.63
N GLU A 164 -5.85 5.07 -22.96
CA GLU A 164 -6.21 3.96 -22.07
C GLU A 164 -5.40 3.99 -20.78
N ARG A 165 -4.12 4.34 -20.84
CA ARG A 165 -3.30 4.50 -19.65
C ARG A 165 -3.82 5.63 -18.76
N ARG A 166 -4.16 6.79 -19.33
CA ARG A 166 -4.78 7.89 -18.58
C ARG A 166 -6.10 7.46 -17.92
N LEU A 167 -6.91 6.63 -18.59
CA LEU A 167 -8.15 6.09 -18.02
C LEU A 167 -7.88 5.16 -16.83
N VAL A 168 -6.84 4.31 -16.91
CA VAL A 168 -6.41 3.46 -15.79
C VAL A 168 -5.92 4.32 -14.63
N ASP A 169 -5.05 5.30 -14.89
CA ASP A 169 -4.54 6.19 -13.84
C ASP A 169 -5.67 6.94 -13.14
N ARG A 170 -6.70 7.37 -13.89
CA ARG A 170 -7.92 7.98 -13.34
C ARG A 170 -8.73 7.04 -12.47
N GLN A 171 -8.89 5.78 -12.86
CA GLN A 171 -9.55 4.77 -12.03
C GLN A 171 -8.78 4.49 -10.74
N VAL A 172 -7.44 4.43 -10.81
CA VAL A 172 -6.56 4.30 -9.63
C VAL A 172 -6.72 5.52 -8.71
N GLY A 173 -6.81 6.74 -9.26
CA GLY A 173 -7.08 7.96 -8.49
C GLY A 173 -8.41 7.91 -7.75
N SER A 174 -9.48 7.50 -8.44
CA SER A 174 -10.81 7.33 -7.83
C SER A 174 -10.80 6.28 -6.72
N MET A 175 -10.13 5.15 -6.93
CA MET A 175 -10.02 4.08 -5.91
C MET A 175 -9.21 4.54 -4.70
N ALA A 176 -8.05 5.18 -4.91
CA ALA A 176 -7.22 5.71 -3.83
C ALA A 176 -8.01 6.74 -3.00
N ARG A 177 -8.82 7.58 -3.66
CA ARG A 177 -9.68 8.54 -2.97
C ARG A 177 -10.77 7.86 -2.15
N ALA A 178 -11.44 6.86 -2.71
CA ALA A 178 -12.45 6.10 -1.99
C ALA A 178 -11.88 5.40 -0.74
N LEU A 179 -10.65 4.87 -0.83
CA LEU A 179 -9.93 4.33 0.33
C LEU A 179 -9.69 5.41 1.39
N ALA A 180 -9.20 6.58 0.99
CA ALA A 180 -8.90 7.68 1.91
C ALA A 180 -10.16 8.29 2.58
N SER A 181 -11.34 8.04 2.05
CA SER A 181 -12.61 8.38 2.69
C SER A 181 -12.94 7.46 3.89
N LEU A 182 -12.35 6.26 3.97
CA LEU A 182 -12.50 5.37 5.11
C LEU A 182 -11.53 5.76 6.23
N THR A 183 -12.05 5.83 7.46
CA THR A 183 -11.27 6.19 8.65
C THR A 183 -11.13 5.02 9.61
N SER A 184 -10.10 5.08 10.46
CA SER A 184 -9.85 4.08 11.51
C SER A 184 -11.05 3.92 12.46
N PRO A 185 -11.48 2.69 12.77
CA PRO A 185 -12.60 2.43 13.68
C PRO A 185 -12.41 2.96 15.11
N ASN A 186 -11.16 3.05 15.58
CA ASN A 186 -10.83 3.47 16.94
C ASN A 186 -10.16 4.85 16.99
N GLY A 187 -10.06 5.55 15.86
CA GLY A 187 -9.42 6.86 15.77
C GLY A 187 -7.89 6.83 15.95
N THR A 188 -7.26 5.66 15.96
CA THR A 188 -5.79 5.54 16.08
C THR A 188 -5.12 5.32 14.72
N PHE A 189 -3.83 5.64 14.66
CA PHE A 189 -2.97 5.56 13.48
C PHE A 189 -2.12 4.29 13.46
N GLY A 190 -1.68 3.86 12.28
CA GLY A 190 -0.73 2.77 12.11
C GLY A 190 -1.15 1.73 11.08
N THR A 191 -0.41 0.62 11.02
CA THR A 191 -0.75 -0.50 10.13
C THR A 191 -2.10 -1.12 10.51
N VAL A 192 -2.77 -1.74 9.53
CA VAL A 192 -4.06 -2.40 9.75
C VAL A 192 -4.05 -3.36 10.96
N THR A 193 -2.98 -4.13 11.15
CA THR A 193 -2.86 -5.09 12.25
C THR A 193 -2.55 -4.45 13.62
N GLN A 194 -2.05 -3.22 13.64
CA GLN A 194 -1.85 -2.44 14.87
C GLN A 194 -3.09 -1.66 15.28
N VAL A 195 -3.92 -1.28 14.31
CA VAL A 195 -5.13 -0.48 14.53
C VAL A 195 -6.35 -1.37 14.79
N MET A 196 -6.46 -2.50 14.08
CA MET A 196 -7.62 -3.38 14.17
C MET A 196 -7.25 -4.73 14.77
N ALA A 197 -8.08 -5.18 15.71
CA ALA A 197 -7.99 -6.55 16.21
C ALA A 197 -8.32 -7.54 15.09
N ASN A 198 -7.58 -8.65 15.02
CA ASN A 198 -7.82 -9.69 14.02
C ASN A 198 -9.23 -10.30 14.23
N PRO A 199 -10.19 -10.07 13.30
CA PRO A 199 -11.57 -10.53 13.47
C PRO A 199 -11.70 -12.05 13.35
N PHE A 200 -10.66 -12.72 12.84
CA PHE A 200 -10.59 -14.16 12.67
C PHE A 200 -9.88 -14.88 13.83
N SER A 201 -9.35 -14.11 14.80
CA SER A 201 -8.73 -14.68 15.99
C SER A 201 -9.75 -14.79 17.12
N ILE A 202 -9.80 -15.95 17.77
CA ILE A 202 -10.50 -16.10 19.06
C ILE A 202 -9.63 -15.39 20.09
N ALA A 203 -9.93 -14.12 20.37
CA ALA A 203 -9.18 -13.31 21.32
C ALA A 203 -9.08 -14.05 22.66
N LEU A 204 -7.85 -14.32 23.12
CA LEU A 204 -7.62 -14.71 24.50
C LEU A 204 -7.93 -13.46 25.37
N PRO A 205 -8.72 -13.59 26.45
CA PRO A 205 -9.12 -12.45 27.30
C PRO A 205 -7.95 -11.72 28.01
N SER A 206 -6.70 -12.14 27.75
CA SER A 206 -5.46 -11.61 28.32
C SER A 206 -4.55 -10.91 27.30
N ALA A 207 -4.94 -10.83 26.02
CA ALA A 207 -4.12 -10.12 25.04
C ALA A 207 -4.18 -8.60 25.32
N PRO A 208 -3.04 -7.87 25.25
CA PRO A 208 -3.07 -6.42 25.38
C PRO A 208 -4.00 -5.83 24.31
N PRO A 209 -4.75 -4.76 24.65
CA PRO A 209 -5.63 -4.12 23.67
C PRO A 209 -4.80 -3.68 22.47
N VAL A 210 -5.29 -4.02 21.28
CA VAL A 210 -4.71 -3.53 20.02
C VAL A 210 -4.90 -2.02 20.02
N ALA A 211 -3.80 -1.31 20.20
CA ALA A 211 -3.77 0.14 20.26
C ALA A 211 -2.81 0.60 19.18
N GLY A 212 -3.37 1.25 18.15
CA GLY A 212 -2.56 2.05 17.24
C GLY A 212 -1.92 3.24 17.97
N SER A 213 -1.16 4.04 17.23
CA SER A 213 -0.57 5.26 17.78
C SER A 213 -1.61 6.37 17.89
N GLN A 214 -1.41 7.29 18.84
CA GLN A 214 -2.35 8.39 19.07
C GLN A 214 -2.13 9.54 18.09
N THR A 215 -0.90 9.71 17.62
CA THR A 215 -0.56 10.68 16.58
C THR A 215 -0.03 9.97 15.33
N TRP A 216 -0.15 10.66 14.20
CA TRP A 216 0.44 10.17 12.97
C TRP A 216 1.98 10.16 13.01
N SER A 217 2.61 11.10 13.71
CA SER A 217 4.07 11.12 13.85
C SER A 217 4.60 9.87 14.56
N GLU A 218 3.94 9.39 15.62
CA GLU A 218 4.28 8.15 16.33
C GLU A 218 4.14 6.93 15.43
N ALA A 219 3.02 6.83 14.70
CA ALA A 219 2.78 5.73 13.75
C ALA A 219 3.81 5.73 12.61
N PHE A 220 4.06 6.89 12.01
CA PHE A 220 5.05 7.02 10.95
C PHE A 220 6.46 6.70 11.43
N ASN A 221 6.86 7.17 12.61
CA ASN A 221 8.15 6.83 13.21
C ASN A 221 8.28 5.33 13.47
N THR A 222 7.19 4.65 13.85
CA THR A 222 7.18 3.19 14.00
C THR A 222 7.42 2.47 12.66
N LEU A 223 6.78 2.93 11.57
CA LEU A 223 7.00 2.41 10.22
C LEU A 223 8.45 2.63 9.76
N LEU A 224 8.95 3.86 9.93
CA LEU A 224 10.30 4.26 9.53
C LEU A 224 11.36 3.50 10.33
N GLU A 225 11.25 3.45 11.66
CA GLU A 225 12.22 2.75 12.50
C GLU A 225 12.21 1.25 12.21
N GLY A 226 11.06 0.66 11.87
CA GLY A 226 10.97 -0.72 11.41
C GLY A 226 11.90 -1.01 10.23
N VAL A 227 11.86 -0.19 9.18
CA VAL A 227 12.72 -0.37 8.00
C VAL A 227 14.18 0.03 8.25
N LEU A 228 14.45 1.03 9.09
CA LEU A 228 15.83 1.39 9.45
C LEU A 228 16.51 0.24 10.20
N ARG A 229 15.79 -0.43 11.11
CA ARG A 229 16.27 -1.63 11.82
C ARG A 229 16.54 -2.79 10.87
N ASP A 230 15.65 -3.01 9.90
CA ASP A 230 15.90 -4.01 8.84
C ASP A 230 17.18 -3.69 8.05
N GLY A 231 17.44 -2.41 7.75
CA GLY A 231 18.68 -1.95 7.14
C GLY A 231 19.92 -2.23 8.00
N GLU A 232 19.85 -1.93 9.30
CA GLU A 232 20.92 -2.19 10.27
C GLU A 232 21.23 -3.69 10.39
N ASP A 233 20.20 -4.52 10.49
CA ASP A 233 20.31 -5.99 10.59
C ASP A 233 21.00 -6.57 9.34
N MET A 234 20.72 -6.01 8.17
CA MET A 234 21.36 -6.37 6.90
C MET A 234 22.68 -5.63 6.64
N ARG A 235 23.11 -4.76 7.56
CA ARG A 235 24.33 -3.95 7.46
C ARG A 235 24.38 -3.10 6.19
N VAL A 236 23.23 -2.61 5.75
CA VAL A 236 23.15 -1.68 4.63
C VAL A 236 23.81 -0.37 5.05
N LEU A 237 24.66 0.21 4.21
CA LEU A 237 25.27 1.50 4.49
C LEU A 237 24.28 2.62 4.14
N LEU A 238 23.62 3.19 5.15
CA LEU A 238 22.70 4.32 5.02
C LEU A 238 23.04 5.41 6.05
N PRO A 239 22.68 6.67 5.80
CA PRO A 239 22.83 7.75 6.77
C PRO A 239 21.72 7.69 7.85
N TYR A 240 21.70 6.61 8.64
CA TYR A 240 20.62 6.32 9.60
C TYR A 240 20.35 7.47 10.57
N GLU A 241 21.40 8.00 11.20
CA GLU A 241 21.27 9.09 12.18
C GLU A 241 20.72 10.37 11.54
N THR A 242 21.17 10.71 10.32
CA THR A 242 20.65 11.86 9.57
C THR A 242 19.17 11.70 9.24
N VAL A 243 18.75 10.50 8.82
CA VAL A 243 17.33 10.20 8.56
C VAL A 243 16.51 10.38 9.84
N ARG A 244 16.95 9.80 10.96
CA ARG A 244 16.28 9.93 12.26
C ARG A 244 16.17 11.38 12.70
N GLU A 245 17.27 12.14 12.58
CA GLU A 245 17.33 13.55 12.95
C GLU A 245 16.33 14.40 12.16
N HIS A 246 16.28 14.28 10.82
CA HIS A 246 15.33 15.05 10.03
C HIS A 246 13.88 14.66 10.32
N CYS A 247 13.58 13.38 10.50
CA CYS A 247 12.23 12.91 10.80
C CYS A 247 11.77 13.35 12.20
N GLN A 248 12.65 13.31 13.19
CA GLN A 248 12.36 13.82 14.53
C GLN A 248 12.16 15.34 14.52
N ARG A 249 13.04 16.07 13.83
CA ARG A 249 12.98 17.54 13.73
C ARG A 249 11.70 18.06 13.06
N LEU A 250 11.21 17.34 12.07
CA LEU A 250 10.02 17.71 11.29
C LEU A 250 8.77 16.93 11.70
N SER A 251 8.80 16.22 12.83
CA SER A 251 7.69 15.36 13.29
C SER A 251 6.39 16.14 13.48
N TRP A 252 6.48 17.40 13.89
CA TRP A 252 5.34 18.27 14.13
C TRP A 252 4.50 18.55 12.86
N HIS A 253 5.09 18.47 11.67
CA HIS A 253 4.31 18.52 10.43
C HIS A 253 3.44 17.29 10.24
N LEU A 254 3.84 16.14 10.79
CA LEU A 254 3.04 14.90 10.77
C LEU A 254 1.93 14.96 11.83
N ASP A 255 2.15 15.66 12.96
CA ASP A 255 1.14 15.85 14.01
C ASP A 255 -0.04 16.74 13.57
N ALA A 256 0.10 17.47 12.47
CA ALA A 256 -1.01 18.21 11.85
C ALA A 256 -2.12 17.30 11.30
N ILE A 257 -1.83 16.01 11.12
CA ILE A 257 -2.79 15.01 10.64
C ILE A 257 -3.57 14.46 11.82
N THR A 258 -4.87 14.71 11.83
CA THR A 258 -5.75 14.34 12.94
C THR A 258 -6.72 13.21 12.57
N LEU A 259 -6.94 12.96 11.27
CA LEU A 259 -7.82 11.91 10.80
C LEU A 259 -7.01 10.71 10.24
N PRO A 260 -7.06 9.54 10.89
CA PRO A 260 -6.40 8.33 10.41
C PRO A 260 -7.16 7.71 9.22
N ARG A 261 -6.77 8.08 8.01
CA ARG A 261 -7.43 7.68 6.76
C ARG A 261 -6.77 6.46 6.14
N LEU A 262 -7.55 5.57 5.54
CA LEU A 262 -7.04 4.32 4.98
C LEU A 262 -6.25 4.57 3.68
N VAL A 263 -5.06 4.01 3.62
CA VAL A 263 -4.15 4.05 2.47
C VAL A 263 -3.61 2.65 2.23
N VAL A 264 -3.60 2.21 0.97
CA VAL A 264 -2.80 1.06 0.54
C VAL A 264 -1.54 1.61 -0.12
N LEU A 265 -0.38 1.38 0.49
CA LEU A 265 0.85 2.10 0.16
C LEU A 265 1.27 1.94 -1.31
N ASP A 266 1.03 0.78 -1.91
CA ASP A 266 1.41 0.39 -3.27
C ASP A 266 0.22 0.27 -4.24
N ALA A 267 -0.90 0.96 -3.95
CA ALA A 267 -2.13 0.90 -4.76
C ALA A 267 -1.96 1.41 -6.21
N GLY A 268 -0.92 2.18 -6.49
CA GLY A 268 -0.58 2.68 -7.83
C GLY A 268 0.49 1.87 -8.56
N ASN A 269 1.06 0.88 -7.90
CA ASN A 269 2.17 0.14 -8.47
C ASN A 269 1.69 -0.74 -9.64
N GLU A 270 2.37 -0.67 -10.80
CA GLU A 270 1.96 -1.46 -11.98
C GLU A 270 1.96 -2.96 -11.72
N THR A 271 2.81 -3.43 -10.80
CA THR A 271 2.85 -4.85 -10.44
C THR A 271 1.70 -5.26 -9.54
N ASN A 272 0.98 -4.32 -8.91
CA ASN A 272 -0.11 -4.58 -7.98
C ASN A 272 -1.50 -4.27 -8.59
N VAL A 273 -1.63 -3.28 -9.48
CA VAL A 273 -2.90 -2.93 -10.13
C VAL A 273 -3.35 -4.04 -11.11
N MET A 274 -4.59 -4.49 -11.00
CA MET A 274 -5.22 -5.49 -11.88
C MET A 274 -6.17 -4.83 -12.88
N LEU A 275 -6.11 -5.26 -14.13
CA LEU A 275 -6.94 -4.75 -15.22
C LEU A 275 -7.66 -5.87 -15.95
N ASP A 276 -8.91 -5.60 -16.30
CA ASP A 276 -9.64 -6.36 -17.31
C ASP A 276 -9.77 -5.53 -18.59
N ARG A 277 -9.50 -6.20 -19.70
CA ARG A 277 -9.79 -5.72 -21.05
C ARG A 277 -10.83 -6.69 -21.55
N GLY A 278 -12.10 -6.30 -21.58
CA GLY A 278 -13.26 -7.15 -21.95
C GLY A 278 -13.22 -7.73 -23.37
N LEU A 279 -12.16 -8.47 -23.69
CA LEU A 279 -11.87 -9.17 -24.93
C LEU A 279 -12.50 -10.58 -24.90
N ASP A 280 -13.12 -10.96 -23.79
CA ASP A 280 -13.83 -12.21 -23.63
C ASP A 280 -15.21 -12.14 -24.31
N GLY A 281 -15.24 -12.50 -25.59
CA GLY A 281 -16.21 -13.47 -26.08
C GLY A 281 -17.63 -13.05 -26.50
N ASN A 282 -17.96 -11.78 -26.70
CA ASN A 282 -19.18 -11.42 -27.46
C ASN A 282 -18.99 -10.17 -28.33
N ALA A 283 -18.30 -10.37 -29.46
CA ALA A 283 -18.25 -9.42 -30.56
C ALA A 283 -19.65 -9.30 -31.22
N SER A 284 -20.56 -8.58 -30.58
CA SER A 284 -21.89 -8.24 -31.13
C SER A 284 -22.45 -6.95 -30.53
N SER A 285 -21.60 -5.94 -30.30
CA SER A 285 -22.07 -4.56 -30.24
C SER A 285 -20.91 -3.61 -30.48
N SER A 286 -20.93 -2.99 -31.65
CA SER A 286 -20.07 -1.89 -32.04
C SER A 286 -20.25 -0.70 -31.09
N SER A 287 -19.28 -0.47 -30.22
CA SER A 287 -19.00 0.84 -29.64
C SER A 287 -17.49 1.02 -29.56
N THR A 288 -17.01 2.02 -30.29
CA THR A 288 -15.65 2.56 -30.30
C THR A 288 -15.12 2.83 -28.89
N GLY A 289 -14.04 2.13 -28.50
CA GLY A 289 -13.27 2.38 -27.27
C GLY A 289 -13.12 1.11 -26.43
N GLY A 290 -11.93 0.52 -26.38
CA GLY A 290 -11.64 -0.60 -25.48
C GLY A 290 -11.90 -0.19 -24.03
N HIS A 291 -12.84 -0.84 -23.35
CA HIS A 291 -13.19 -0.53 -21.96
C HIS A 291 -12.19 -1.20 -21.02
N VAL A 292 -11.02 -0.56 -20.83
CA VAL A 292 -10.03 -1.02 -19.84
C VAL A 292 -10.54 -0.65 -18.45
N LYS A 293 -10.81 -1.66 -17.62
CA LYS A 293 -11.35 -1.48 -16.27
C LYS A 293 -10.34 -1.97 -15.22
N VAL A 294 -10.16 -1.20 -14.16
CA VAL A 294 -9.46 -1.64 -12.95
C VAL A 294 -10.37 -2.61 -12.19
N THR A 295 -9.91 -3.85 -12.01
CA THR A 295 -10.68 -4.91 -11.35
C THR A 295 -10.24 -5.17 -9.91
N GLY A 296 -9.11 -4.59 -9.48
CA GLY A 296 -8.64 -4.74 -8.12
C GLY A 296 -7.14 -4.50 -7.97
N LEU A 297 -6.64 -4.92 -6.80
CA LEU A 297 -5.22 -5.04 -6.51
C LEU A 297 -4.87 -6.50 -6.32
N ARG A 298 -3.66 -6.91 -6.70
CA ARG A 298 -3.17 -8.27 -6.46
C ARG A 298 -2.93 -8.54 -4.98
N SER A 299 -2.54 -7.52 -4.22
CA SER A 299 -2.24 -7.60 -2.79
C SER A 299 -2.83 -6.38 -2.07
N TRP A 300 -3.60 -6.65 -1.02
CA TRP A 300 -4.19 -5.65 -0.11
C TRP A 300 -3.43 -5.58 1.22
N SER A 301 -2.21 -6.10 1.26
CA SER A 301 -1.50 -6.33 2.52
C SER A 301 -0.83 -5.09 3.14
N GLN A 302 -0.54 -4.06 2.34
CA GLN A 302 0.16 -2.84 2.75
C GLN A 302 -0.80 -1.73 3.20
N GLY A 303 -1.85 -2.09 3.92
CA GLY A 303 -2.84 -1.16 4.46
C GLY A 303 -2.35 -0.42 5.70
N VAL A 304 -2.50 0.90 5.72
CA VAL A 304 -2.16 1.81 6.82
C VAL A 304 -3.29 2.81 7.03
N PHE A 305 -3.63 3.11 8.28
CA PHE A 305 -4.44 4.27 8.64
C PHE A 305 -3.53 5.44 9.00
N GLY A 306 -3.52 6.48 8.17
CA GLY A 306 -2.52 7.55 8.19
C GLY A 306 -2.87 8.73 7.30
N ASP A 307 -1.84 9.51 6.97
CA ASP A 307 -1.92 10.58 5.96
C ASP A 307 -2.02 9.97 4.55
N PRO A 308 -3.04 10.31 3.74
CA PRO A 308 -3.15 9.86 2.35
C PRO A 308 -1.88 10.07 1.50
N LEU A 309 -1.12 11.14 1.76
CA LEU A 309 0.09 11.49 1.01
C LEU A 309 1.24 10.48 1.16
N ILE A 310 1.17 9.55 2.12
CA ILE A 310 2.18 8.48 2.25
C ILE A 310 2.15 7.48 1.09
N GLY A 311 1.00 7.34 0.41
CA GLY A 311 0.85 6.42 -0.73
C GLY A 311 1.83 6.71 -1.86
N GLU A 312 2.32 5.66 -2.53
CA GLU A 312 3.24 5.77 -3.68
C GLU A 312 2.66 6.63 -4.80
N VAL A 313 1.33 6.62 -4.97
CA VAL A 313 0.60 7.38 -6.00
C VAL A 313 0.85 8.89 -5.95
N PHE A 314 1.24 9.44 -4.80
CA PHE A 314 1.57 10.86 -4.63
C PHE A 314 3.04 11.19 -4.91
N ASP A 315 3.88 10.19 -5.22
CA ASP A 315 5.25 10.43 -5.68
C ASP A 315 5.26 10.71 -7.19
N ASN A 316 5.19 11.99 -7.55
CA ASN A 316 5.03 12.47 -8.93
C ASN A 316 3.70 12.00 -9.58
N PRO A 317 2.54 12.45 -9.05
CA PRO A 317 1.25 12.04 -9.56
C PRO A 317 1.05 12.51 -11.01
N ASN A 318 0.48 11.64 -11.85
CA ASN A 318 0.12 12.00 -13.23
C ASN A 318 -1.26 12.69 -13.28
N GLU A 319 -1.55 13.38 -14.39
CA GLU A 319 -2.81 14.13 -14.56
C GLU A 319 -4.05 13.23 -14.43
N GLY A 320 -4.00 12.01 -15.00
CA GLY A 320 -5.12 11.07 -14.93
C GLY A 320 -5.46 10.69 -13.50
N PHE A 321 -4.44 10.36 -12.69
CA PHE A 321 -4.60 10.10 -11.27
C PHE A 321 -5.21 11.28 -10.52
N LEU A 322 -4.71 12.51 -10.75
CA LEU A 322 -5.24 13.70 -10.07
C LEU A 322 -6.70 13.97 -10.43
N GLU A 323 -7.08 13.81 -11.71
CA GLU A 323 -8.47 13.90 -12.15
C GLU A 323 -9.36 12.88 -11.42
N GLY A 324 -8.88 11.64 -11.29
CA GLY A 324 -9.60 10.57 -10.60
C GLY A 324 -9.73 10.82 -9.10
N TRP A 325 -8.65 11.28 -8.48
CA TRP A 325 -8.59 11.62 -7.06
C TRP A 325 -9.59 12.73 -6.70
N GLN A 326 -9.66 13.78 -7.52
CA GLN A 326 -10.60 14.88 -7.32
C GLN A 326 -12.05 14.43 -7.58
N ALA A 327 -12.30 13.65 -8.65
CA ALA A 327 -13.63 13.21 -9.00
C ALA A 327 -14.24 12.22 -7.98
N GLY A 328 -13.44 11.34 -7.39
CA GLY A 328 -13.90 10.31 -6.44
C GLY A 328 -14.24 10.82 -5.04
N GLY A 329 -14.02 12.11 -4.76
CA GLY A 329 -13.93 12.64 -3.40
C GLY A 329 -15.05 13.57 -2.93
N GLY A 330 -15.91 14.04 -3.84
CA GLY A 330 -16.81 15.16 -3.55
C GLY A 330 -16.05 16.44 -3.17
N ASN A 331 -16.73 17.37 -2.48
CA ASN A 331 -16.16 18.65 -2.03
C ASN A 331 -15.39 18.57 -0.70
N GLU A 332 -15.28 17.39 -0.07
CA GLU A 332 -14.54 17.25 1.19
C GLU A 332 -13.04 17.32 0.91
N ASP A 333 -12.29 18.10 1.70
CA ASP A 333 -10.84 18.02 1.65
C ASP A 333 -10.34 16.91 2.57
N VAL A 334 -9.64 15.94 1.98
CA VAL A 334 -9.14 14.74 2.66
C VAL A 334 -7.65 14.90 2.97
N ILE A 335 -6.99 15.87 2.34
CA ILE A 335 -5.59 16.20 2.61
C ILE A 335 -5.55 17.30 3.68
N GLU A 336 -5.27 16.91 4.92
CA GLU A 336 -5.12 17.87 6.02
C GLU A 336 -3.85 18.70 5.86
N ASP A 337 -3.86 19.96 6.31
CA ASP A 337 -2.68 20.85 6.31
C ASP A 337 -1.97 20.93 4.94
N GLU A 338 -2.74 21.25 3.90
CA GLU A 338 -2.28 21.43 2.52
C GLU A 338 -1.05 22.37 2.39
N PRO A 339 -0.97 23.52 3.10
CA PRO A 339 0.19 24.42 3.00
C PRO A 339 1.53 23.76 3.34
N ASN A 340 1.55 22.76 4.22
CA ASN A 340 2.77 22.02 4.59
C ASN A 340 2.84 20.61 3.99
N ALA A 341 1.92 20.25 3.08
CA ALA A 341 1.90 18.93 2.41
C ALA A 341 3.23 18.60 1.73
N GLY A 342 3.91 19.60 1.17
CA GLY A 342 5.22 19.43 0.53
C GLY A 342 6.29 18.88 1.49
N VAL A 343 6.28 19.28 2.76
CA VAL A 343 7.24 18.77 3.76
C VAL A 343 6.95 17.31 4.09
N ARG A 344 5.67 16.96 4.27
CA ARG A 344 5.26 15.56 4.52
C ARG A 344 5.59 14.66 3.34
N LEU A 345 5.36 15.11 2.10
CA LEU A 345 5.76 14.38 0.90
C LEU A 345 7.27 14.10 0.83
N LEU A 346 8.11 15.04 1.29
CA LEU A 346 9.56 14.82 1.38
C LEU A 346 9.92 13.77 2.44
N LEU A 347 9.26 13.78 3.61
CA LEU A 347 9.42 12.76 4.64
C LEU A 347 9.01 11.37 4.11
N TYR A 348 7.88 11.27 3.41
CA TYR A 348 7.44 10.00 2.84
C TYR A 348 8.33 9.54 1.69
N ARG A 349 8.88 10.45 0.88
CA ARG A 349 9.88 10.13 -0.15
C ARG A 349 11.16 9.57 0.47
N CYS A 350 11.62 10.14 1.58
CA CYS A 350 12.73 9.60 2.36
C CYS A 350 12.43 8.16 2.83
N TYR A 351 11.28 7.95 3.47
CA TYR A 351 10.83 6.63 3.92
C TYR A 351 10.77 5.60 2.78
N ARG A 352 10.09 5.92 1.66
CA ARG A 352 10.00 5.03 0.50
C ARG A 352 11.36 4.72 -0.12
N ALA A 353 12.29 5.68 -0.15
CA ALA A 353 13.65 5.45 -0.62
C ALA A 353 14.41 4.47 0.27
N VAL A 354 14.28 4.59 1.61
CA VAL A 354 14.87 3.63 2.56
C VAL A 354 14.27 2.23 2.35
N VAL A 355 12.94 2.12 2.26
CA VAL A 355 12.25 0.85 1.96
C VAL A 355 12.76 0.22 0.67
N SER A 356 12.86 1.01 -0.40
CA SER A 356 13.36 0.54 -1.68
C SER A 356 14.78 0.00 -1.58
N ILE A 357 15.71 0.72 -0.93
CA ILE A 357 17.10 0.27 -0.76
C ILE A 357 17.18 -1.01 0.06
N VAL A 358 16.56 -1.02 1.26
CA VAL A 358 16.65 -2.16 2.18
C VAL A 358 16.03 -3.42 1.58
N THR A 359 14.95 -3.27 0.81
CA THR A 359 14.30 -4.39 0.11
C THR A 359 15.26 -5.11 -0.84
N GLU A 360 16.11 -4.39 -1.58
CA GLU A 360 17.08 -4.98 -2.50
C GLU A 360 18.12 -5.87 -1.78
N HIS A 361 18.40 -5.59 -0.50
CA HIS A 361 19.31 -6.40 0.31
C HIS A 361 18.62 -7.64 0.89
N TYR A 362 17.33 -7.57 1.22
CA TYR A 362 16.56 -8.72 1.70
C TYR A 362 16.25 -9.71 0.58
N ARG A 363 15.93 -9.20 -0.61
CA ARG A 363 15.49 -9.99 -1.76
C ARG A 363 16.17 -9.53 -3.06
N PRO A 364 17.46 -9.86 -3.26
CA PRO A 364 18.17 -9.49 -4.48
C PRO A 364 17.57 -10.11 -5.73
N GLN A 365 17.39 -9.28 -6.76
CA GLN A 365 16.95 -9.60 -8.11
C GLN A 365 18.04 -9.19 -9.12
N ALA A 366 17.87 -9.58 -10.39
CA ALA A 366 18.87 -9.35 -11.42
C ALA A 366 19.17 -7.85 -11.65
N ASP A 367 18.19 -6.97 -11.40
CA ASP A 367 18.31 -5.52 -11.56
C ASP A 367 18.48 -4.78 -10.22
N SER A 368 18.70 -5.50 -9.10
CA SER A 368 18.80 -4.90 -7.76
C SER A 368 19.81 -3.78 -7.67
N SER A 369 20.99 -3.93 -8.27
CA SER A 369 22.01 -2.87 -8.23
C SER A 369 21.52 -1.56 -8.83
N ARG A 370 20.70 -1.61 -9.89
CA ARG A 370 20.13 -0.40 -10.51
C ARG A 370 19.05 0.21 -9.63
N ARG A 371 18.16 -0.62 -9.07
CA ARG A 371 17.05 -0.17 -8.21
C ARG A 371 17.57 0.40 -6.89
N GLU A 372 18.60 -0.22 -6.32
CA GLU A 372 19.30 0.25 -5.13
C GLU A 372 19.94 1.63 -5.34
N LEU A 373 20.67 1.81 -6.45
CA LEU A 373 21.27 3.10 -6.79
C LEU A 373 20.21 4.18 -7.03
N ASP A 374 19.07 3.83 -7.63
CA ASP A 374 17.95 4.75 -7.79
C ASP A 374 17.37 5.18 -6.43
N GLY A 375 17.16 4.22 -5.53
CA GLY A 375 16.76 4.49 -4.16
C GLY A 375 17.74 5.41 -3.43
N ARG A 376 19.05 5.20 -3.58
CA ARG A 376 20.08 6.08 -3.00
C ARG A 376 20.01 7.50 -3.54
N ARG A 377 19.82 7.68 -4.85
CA ARG A 377 19.68 9.02 -5.45
C ARG A 377 18.45 9.74 -4.90
N LYS A 378 17.32 9.03 -4.79
CA LYS A 378 16.08 9.56 -4.20
C LYS A 378 16.27 9.95 -2.74
N LEU A 379 16.94 9.10 -1.95
CA LEU A 379 17.25 9.38 -0.55
C LEU A 379 18.12 10.62 -0.41
N THR A 380 19.24 10.70 -1.13
CA THR A 380 20.15 11.86 -1.08
C THR A 380 19.42 13.15 -1.49
N SER A 381 18.60 13.10 -2.54
CA SER A 381 17.81 14.26 -2.97
C SER A 381 16.80 14.68 -1.89
N ALA A 382 16.04 13.73 -1.31
CA ALA A 382 15.07 14.04 -0.27
C ALA A 382 15.74 14.65 0.98
N LEU A 383 16.86 14.09 1.44
CA LEU A 383 17.61 14.62 2.59
C LEU A 383 18.13 16.04 2.31
N SER A 384 18.65 16.30 1.11
CA SER A 384 19.13 17.65 0.75
C SER A 384 18.02 18.70 0.71
N GLU A 385 16.78 18.32 0.35
CA GLU A 385 15.64 19.23 0.42
C GLU A 385 15.15 19.40 1.86
N LEU A 386 15.11 18.33 2.66
CA LEU A 386 14.71 18.38 4.07
C LEU A 386 15.64 19.28 4.92
N GLU A 387 16.93 19.36 4.57
CA GLU A 387 17.92 20.24 5.20
C GLU A 387 17.59 21.73 4.97
N LYS A 388 17.03 22.09 3.82
CA LYS A 388 16.75 23.49 3.45
C LYS A 388 15.53 24.10 4.15
N ILE A 389 14.61 23.27 4.64
CA ILE A 389 13.31 23.70 5.18
C ILE A 389 13.48 24.65 6.38
N ASP A 390 14.51 24.47 7.20
CA ASP A 390 14.77 25.34 8.36
C ASP A 390 15.56 26.61 8.03
N VAL A 391 16.41 26.58 7.00
CA VAL A 391 17.10 27.80 6.53
C VAL A 391 16.07 28.83 6.09
N ALA A 392 15.04 28.38 5.38
CA ALA A 392 13.96 29.24 4.92
C ALA A 392 13.13 29.84 6.06
N VAL A 393 12.78 29.06 7.09
CA VAL A 393 12.02 29.54 8.26
C VAL A 393 12.87 30.48 9.13
N SER A 394 14.13 30.14 9.39
CA SER A 394 15.08 31.02 10.09
C SER A 394 15.29 32.34 9.33
N ASP A 395 15.45 32.30 8.02
CA ASP A 395 15.68 33.50 7.21
C ASP A 395 14.41 34.32 7.01
N ALA A 396 13.22 33.70 7.01
CA ALA A 396 11.95 34.40 7.06
C ALA A 396 11.75 35.10 8.42
N LEU A 397 12.06 34.43 9.53
CA LEU A 397 12.04 35.01 10.87
C LEU A 397 13.05 36.15 11.00
N LYS A 398 14.27 36.03 10.46
CA LYS A 398 15.26 37.12 10.41
C LYS A 398 14.77 38.31 9.58
N ARG A 399 14.18 38.07 8.40
CA ARG A 399 13.62 39.14 7.54
C ARG A 399 12.43 39.85 8.17
N SER A 400 11.55 39.12 8.88
CA SER A 400 10.44 39.74 9.61
C SER A 400 10.93 40.64 10.76
N ARG A 401 11.97 40.21 11.48
CA ARG A 401 12.59 41.01 12.55
C ARG A 401 13.28 42.26 12.01
N SER A 402 13.97 42.21 10.88
CA SER A 402 14.57 43.41 10.26
C SER A 402 13.51 44.41 9.80
N LEU A 403 12.39 43.95 9.23
CA LEU A 403 11.28 44.82 8.85
C LEU A 403 10.60 45.49 10.05
N SER A 404 10.47 44.79 11.18
CA SER A 404 9.96 45.39 12.42
C SER A 404 10.92 46.42 13.03
N VAL A 405 12.23 46.22 12.90
CA VAL A 405 13.24 47.19 13.38
C VAL A 405 13.21 48.47 12.53
N GLU A 406 13.16 48.35 11.20
CA GLU A 406 13.06 49.51 10.30
C GLU A 406 11.75 50.30 10.50
N ALA A 407 10.63 49.61 10.75
CA ALA A 407 9.36 50.27 11.07
C ALA A 407 9.41 51.02 12.41
N SER A 408 10.11 50.48 13.42
CA SER A 408 10.28 51.15 14.72
C SER A 408 11.22 52.37 14.65
N ASP A 409 12.21 52.36 13.76
CA ASP A 409 13.12 53.49 13.54
C ASP A 409 12.47 54.64 12.75
N GLU A 410 11.58 54.34 11.81
CA GLU A 410 10.76 55.38 11.14
C GLU A 410 9.75 56.05 12.09
N GLU A 411 9.20 55.30 13.05
CA GLU A 411 8.21 55.83 13.99
C GLU A 411 8.84 56.69 15.10
N SER A 412 10.09 56.37 15.49
CA SER A 412 10.87 57.20 16.41
C SER A 412 11.36 58.50 15.76
N SER A 413 11.70 58.45 14.47
CA SER A 413 12.14 59.61 13.67
C SER A 413 11.02 60.65 13.40
N LYS A 414 9.75 60.23 13.40
CA LYS A 414 8.60 61.15 13.21
C LYS A 414 8.14 61.85 14.49
N ARG A 415 8.47 61.32 15.68
CA ARG A 415 8.08 61.91 16.98
C ARG A 415 9.01 63.01 17.47
N GLN A 416 10.19 63.17 16.87
CA GLN A 416 11.22 64.10 17.36
C GLN A 416 11.18 65.51 16.74
N LYS A 417 10.13 65.86 15.97
CA LYS A 417 10.07 67.12 15.20
C LYS A 417 8.93 68.08 15.56
N VAL A 418 8.38 67.99 16.79
CA VAL A 418 7.38 68.95 17.30
C VAL A 418 7.72 69.33 18.75
N ALA A 419 8.75 70.16 18.91
CA ALA A 419 8.96 71.00 20.10
C ALA A 419 10.08 72.01 19.82
N GLU A 420 9.72 73.12 19.17
CA GLU A 420 10.29 74.46 19.43
C GLU A 420 9.36 75.53 18.86
#